data_AF-A0A7X8LGP1-F1
#
_entry.id   AF-A0A7X8LGP1-F1
#
_cell.length_a   1.000
_cell.length_b   1.000
_cell.length_c   1.000
_cell.angle_alpha   90.00
_cell.angle_beta   90.00
_cell.angle_gamma   90.00
#
_symmetry.space_group_name_H-M   'P 1'
#
loop_
_entity.id
_entity.type
_entity.pdbx_description
1 polymer ?
#
loop_
_entity_poly.entity_id
_entity_poly.type
_entity_poly.pdbx_seq_one_letter_code
_entity_poly.pdbx_strand_id
1 'polypeptide(L)'
;MKKYSWLATAALASLSLSVVAQAIGPGDKRQANLEAVSRWTDSQRKNGGDNVCVWPGVVADLKTRTVTVVGEAVGLSKGGVVEFVLVSEVSDKDYEALGVALAKPSDIAHALEAIGMPRGRPVQTRAFNFWPKGERLVFTMRPFAGGPEQPIGAFVSDQQRGGSMTNIFTYVGSVWQDDNTCEADEETPGSIISCYNAPSTLIDLPYAITQNAAYGRFLAHGTPLQKESLWQFILRPELPAAAPPRVVSIEVKVVPAANLQAPAAGLADLAWQWSVVNHPKSATDKSQSAPANENHKNTTFDVIAKEIMALAAASREPHLSLYFDDALTVKAATEAAAVVLAIEGDNGARLEGPPPNQLFLKAFMPQQEWRDREKRLLQPYELRLERDEAGNWKRTFVYIHEDWSDPDSLDPKLTVQPMEIKDWSDMSAKVTEIGAGIGTLLVFVPADAPLSAFMDGVRQVQKILPTIYILPE
;
A
#
# COMPACT_ATOMS: atom_id res chain seq x y z
N MET A 1 -62.76 -17.25 -12.79
CA MET A 1 -63.48 -16.12 -12.18
C MET A 1 -62.78 -15.75 -10.87
N LYS A 2 -62.30 -14.50 -10.75
CA LYS A 2 -62.16 -13.62 -9.54
C LYS A 2 -61.60 -14.23 -8.23
N LYS A 3 -60.72 -13.62 -7.42
CA LYS A 3 -60.06 -12.30 -7.29
C LYS A 3 -59.01 -12.42 -6.14
N TYR A 4 -57.86 -11.76 -6.32
CA TYR A 4 -57.00 -11.01 -5.36
C TYR A 4 -57.20 -11.06 -3.82
N SER A 5 -56.05 -11.22 -3.11
CA SER A 5 -55.42 -10.23 -2.17
C SER A 5 -55.41 -10.44 -0.63
N TRP A 6 -54.17 -10.63 -0.12
CA TRP A 6 -53.48 -9.99 1.04
C TRP A 6 -53.67 -10.43 2.53
N LEU A 7 -52.48 -10.66 3.15
CA LEU A 7 -51.96 -10.26 4.49
C LEU A 7 -52.04 -11.16 5.75
N ALA A 8 -50.87 -11.15 6.43
CA ALA A 8 -50.52 -11.49 7.81
C ALA A 8 -50.58 -12.99 8.21
N THR A 9 -49.49 -13.64 8.64
CA THR A 9 -48.74 -13.31 9.86
C THR A 9 -47.40 -14.06 9.85
N ALA A 10 -46.27 -13.35 9.84
CA ALA A 10 -44.96 -13.92 10.19
C ALA A 10 -44.26 -12.94 11.13
N ALA A 11 -44.64 -13.02 12.40
CA ALA A 11 -43.89 -12.48 13.51
C ALA A 11 -42.98 -13.62 14.00
N LEU A 12 -41.67 -13.54 13.79
CA LEU A 12 -40.67 -14.14 14.69
C LEU A 12 -39.25 -13.74 14.26
N ALA A 13 -38.51 -13.25 15.25
CA ALA A 13 -37.05 -13.14 15.32
C ALA A 13 -36.37 -12.02 14.50
N SER A 14 -36.76 -10.78 14.77
CA SER A 14 -35.87 -9.62 14.69
C SER A 14 -35.58 -9.11 16.12
N LEU A 15 -34.66 -9.78 16.83
CA LEU A 15 -34.07 -9.27 18.07
C LEU A 15 -32.71 -9.94 18.31
N SER A 16 -31.70 -9.09 18.53
CA SER A 16 -30.36 -9.33 19.08
C SER A 16 -29.39 -10.24 18.32
N LEU A 17 -28.70 -9.69 17.31
CA LEU A 17 -27.34 -10.11 16.94
C LEU A 17 -26.26 -9.11 17.40
N SER A 18 -26.64 -8.03 18.10
CA SER A 18 -25.74 -6.94 18.49
C SER A 18 -25.28 -6.98 19.96
N VAL A 19 -25.56 -8.06 20.70
CA VAL A 19 -25.24 -8.16 22.16
C VAL A 19 -24.35 -9.37 22.49
N VAL A 20 -23.97 -10.21 21.52
CA VAL A 20 -23.17 -11.42 21.80
C VAL A 20 -21.67 -11.21 21.62
N ALA A 21 -21.22 -10.11 21.00
CA ALA A 21 -19.80 -9.81 20.83
C ALA A 21 -19.09 -9.28 22.10
N GLN A 22 -19.83 -9.01 23.19
CA GLN A 22 -19.30 -8.31 24.38
C GLN A 22 -19.37 -9.12 25.68
N ALA A 23 -19.67 -10.43 25.62
CA ALA A 23 -19.96 -11.25 26.81
C ALA A 23 -19.17 -12.57 26.91
N ILE A 24 -18.06 -12.74 26.19
CA ILE A 24 -17.15 -13.88 26.39
C ILE A 24 -15.79 -13.31 26.78
N GLY A 25 -15.55 -13.21 28.08
CA GLY A 25 -14.20 -13.01 28.59
C GLY A 25 -13.28 -14.15 28.14
N PRO A 26 -11.95 -13.97 28.20
CA PRO A 26 -11.01 -15.03 27.85
C PRO A 26 -11.33 -16.31 28.63
N GLY A 27 -11.35 -17.47 27.96
CA GLY A 27 -11.52 -18.75 28.64
C GLY A 27 -10.38 -19.01 29.63
N ASP A 28 -10.57 -19.92 30.60
CA ASP A 28 -9.66 -20.14 31.74
C ASP A 28 -8.18 -20.24 31.35
N LYS A 29 -7.87 -20.88 30.21
CA LYS A 29 -6.48 -21.02 29.72
C LYS A 29 -5.92 -19.74 29.09
N ARG A 30 -6.73 -18.96 28.36
CA ARG A 30 -6.32 -17.65 27.84
C ARG A 30 -6.07 -16.68 28.99
N GLN A 31 -6.91 -16.70 30.03
CA GLN A 31 -6.70 -15.88 31.22
C GLN A 31 -5.37 -16.25 31.92
N ALA A 32 -5.09 -17.55 32.09
CA ALA A 32 -3.82 -18.01 32.65
C ALA A 32 -2.61 -17.58 31.81
N ASN A 33 -2.75 -17.59 30.48
CA ASN A 33 -1.71 -17.12 29.56
C ASN A 33 -1.48 -15.60 29.68
N LEU A 34 -2.53 -14.79 29.74
CA LEU A 34 -2.42 -13.34 29.97
C LEU A 34 -1.70 -13.03 31.30
N GLU A 35 -2.03 -13.75 32.37
CA GLU A 35 -1.33 -13.62 33.65
C GLU A 35 0.15 -14.03 33.57
N ALA A 36 0.46 -15.08 32.81
CA ALA A 36 1.85 -15.52 32.59
C ALA A 36 2.65 -14.46 31.83
N VAL A 37 2.06 -13.86 30.79
CA VAL A 37 2.67 -12.75 30.03
C VAL A 37 2.85 -11.51 30.89
N SER A 38 1.88 -11.19 31.75
CA SER A 38 1.99 -10.08 32.71
C SER A 38 3.17 -10.28 33.66
N ARG A 39 3.27 -11.46 34.31
CA ARG A 39 4.42 -11.80 35.18
C ARG A 39 5.76 -11.77 34.44
N TRP A 40 5.77 -12.25 33.20
CA TRP A 40 6.97 -12.18 32.36
C TRP A 40 7.35 -10.72 32.06
N THR A 41 6.39 -9.89 31.66
CA THR A 41 6.60 -8.46 31.38
C THR A 41 7.19 -7.74 32.60
N ASP A 42 6.64 -7.97 33.79
CA ASP A 42 7.14 -7.37 35.03
C ASP A 42 8.54 -7.85 35.39
N SER A 43 8.84 -9.12 35.14
CA SER A 43 10.19 -9.67 35.30
C SER A 43 11.19 -9.00 34.34
N GLN A 44 10.79 -8.76 33.08
CA GLN A 44 11.63 -8.06 32.10
C GLN A 44 11.86 -6.60 32.49
N ARG A 45 10.85 -5.90 33.03
CA ARG A 45 11.03 -4.55 33.59
C ARG A 45 11.97 -4.51 34.78
N LYS A 46 11.81 -5.46 35.70
CA LYS A 46 12.61 -5.51 36.94
C LYS A 46 14.07 -5.87 36.70
N ASN A 47 14.32 -6.76 35.75
CA ASN A 47 15.66 -7.28 35.46
C ASN A 47 16.32 -6.60 34.25
N GLY A 48 15.58 -5.79 33.51
CA GLY A 48 16.08 -5.01 32.38
C GLY A 48 17.02 -3.90 32.85
N GLY A 49 18.16 -3.77 32.19
CA GLY A 49 19.02 -2.59 32.34
C GLY A 49 18.64 -1.49 31.36
N ASP A 50 19.47 -0.46 31.26
CA ASP A 50 19.24 0.74 30.43
C ASP A 50 19.08 0.46 28.92
N ASN A 51 19.44 -0.73 28.46
CA ASN A 51 19.35 -1.15 27.06
C ASN A 51 18.08 -1.97 26.76
N VAL A 52 17.09 -1.98 27.65
CA VAL A 52 15.87 -2.76 27.47
C VAL A 52 14.63 -1.87 27.60
N CYS A 53 13.79 -1.85 26.57
CA CYS A 53 12.48 -1.22 26.61
C CYS A 53 11.40 -2.31 26.72
N VAL A 54 10.39 -2.11 27.56
CA VAL A 54 9.39 -3.14 27.87
C VAL A 54 7.97 -2.57 27.82
N TRP A 55 7.14 -3.17 26.96
CA TRP A 55 5.70 -2.97 26.84
C TRP A 55 4.95 -4.25 27.24
N PRO A 56 3.63 -4.21 27.49
CA PRO A 56 2.85 -5.42 27.72
C PRO A 56 3.06 -6.47 26.61
N GLY A 57 3.65 -7.61 26.96
CA GLY A 57 3.90 -8.71 26.01
C GLY A 57 5.01 -8.47 24.98
N VAL A 58 5.74 -7.35 25.06
CA VAL A 58 6.82 -7.00 24.11
C VAL A 58 8.06 -6.48 24.83
N VAL A 59 9.23 -6.96 24.42
CA VAL A 59 10.53 -6.47 24.90
C VAL A 59 11.42 -6.12 23.72
N ALA A 60 12.04 -4.96 23.76
CA ALA A 60 13.11 -4.55 22.86
C ALA A 60 14.45 -4.52 23.61
N ASP A 61 15.42 -5.30 23.15
CA ASP A 61 16.82 -5.19 23.55
C ASP A 61 17.56 -4.31 22.53
N LEU A 62 17.92 -3.10 22.96
CA LEU A 62 18.56 -2.08 22.15
C LEU A 62 20.01 -2.46 21.79
N LYS A 63 20.68 -3.24 22.64
CA LYS A 63 22.07 -3.64 22.43
C LYS A 63 22.17 -4.70 21.35
N THR A 64 21.29 -5.71 21.41
CA THR A 64 21.25 -6.79 20.40
C THR A 64 20.33 -6.48 19.22
N ARG A 65 19.59 -5.36 19.27
CA ARG A 65 18.57 -4.97 18.29
C ARG A 65 17.56 -6.09 18.07
N THR A 66 17.03 -6.63 19.16
CA THR A 66 16.07 -7.74 19.11
C THR A 66 14.75 -7.30 19.73
N VAL A 67 13.65 -7.53 19.03
CA VAL A 67 12.30 -7.42 19.58
C VAL A 67 11.75 -8.82 19.82
N THR A 68 11.25 -9.06 21.02
CA THR A 68 10.54 -10.30 21.39
C THR A 68 9.09 -9.97 21.68
N VAL A 69 8.18 -10.59 20.95
CA VAL A 69 6.73 -10.52 21.15
C VAL A 69 6.26 -11.86 21.70
N VAL A 70 5.42 -11.86 22.72
CA VAL A 70 4.81 -13.08 23.25
C VAL A 70 3.44 -13.28 22.60
N GLY A 71 3.19 -14.49 22.12
CA GLY A 71 1.92 -14.86 21.53
C GLY A 71 1.48 -16.26 21.93
N GLU A 72 0.20 -16.50 21.73
CA GLU A 72 -0.46 -17.77 21.95
C GLU A 72 -0.70 -18.47 20.60
N ALA A 73 -0.30 -19.73 20.48
CA ALA A 73 -0.54 -20.51 19.27
C ALA A 73 -2.03 -20.86 19.11
N VAL A 74 -2.57 -20.65 17.91
CA VAL A 74 -3.97 -20.97 17.58
C VAL A 74 -4.20 -22.48 17.53
N GLY A 75 -3.18 -23.23 17.11
CA GLY A 75 -3.28 -24.67 16.90
C GLY A 75 -3.76 -25.07 15.51
N LEU A 76 -3.31 -24.34 14.47
CA LEU A 76 -3.63 -24.65 13.09
C LEU A 76 -3.19 -26.09 12.73
N SER A 77 -4.11 -26.85 12.12
CA SER A 77 -3.82 -28.19 11.63
C SER A 77 -2.78 -28.16 10.51
N LYS A 78 -1.96 -29.22 10.39
CA LYS A 78 -1.05 -29.38 9.25
C LYS A 78 -1.84 -29.32 7.93
N GLY A 79 -1.36 -28.50 7.00
CA GLY A 79 -2.03 -28.21 5.73
C GLY A 79 -3.08 -27.11 5.80
N GLY A 80 -3.38 -26.55 6.98
CA GLY A 80 -4.24 -25.39 7.12
C GLY A 80 -3.64 -24.15 6.46
N VAL A 81 -4.50 -23.29 5.91
CA VAL A 81 -4.10 -22.03 5.26
C VAL A 81 -3.58 -21.05 6.30
N VAL A 82 -2.43 -20.45 6.02
CA VAL A 82 -1.79 -19.43 6.86
C VAL A 82 -1.87 -18.10 6.11
N GLU A 83 -2.92 -17.33 6.36
CA GLU A 83 -3.03 -15.94 5.86
C GLU A 83 -2.22 -14.97 6.72
N PHE A 84 -2.03 -15.32 7.99
CA PHE A 84 -1.29 -14.53 8.95
C PHE A 84 -0.33 -15.40 9.75
N VAL A 85 0.90 -14.93 9.96
CA VAL A 85 1.79 -15.55 10.93
C VAL A 85 1.38 -15.12 12.34
N LEU A 86 1.00 -13.85 12.51
CA LEU A 86 0.63 -13.29 13.79
C LEU A 86 -0.46 -12.22 13.62
N VAL A 87 -1.50 -12.31 14.43
CA VAL A 87 -2.58 -11.31 14.54
C VAL A 87 -2.70 -10.84 15.99
N SER A 88 -3.34 -9.70 16.22
CA SER A 88 -3.62 -9.18 17.57
C SER A 88 -4.85 -9.83 18.20
N GLU A 89 -5.08 -9.57 19.50
CA GLU A 89 -6.24 -10.09 20.23
C GLU A 89 -7.60 -9.55 19.74
N VAL A 90 -7.61 -8.47 18.95
CA VAL A 90 -8.85 -7.92 18.37
C VAL A 90 -9.28 -8.61 17.07
N SER A 91 -8.44 -9.52 16.53
CA SER A 91 -8.69 -10.20 15.26
C SER A 91 -9.85 -11.20 15.33
N ASP A 92 -10.68 -11.22 14.29
CA ASP A 92 -11.64 -12.31 14.02
C ASP A 92 -11.07 -13.38 13.06
N LYS A 93 -9.79 -13.26 12.67
CA LYS A 93 -9.09 -14.11 11.70
C LYS A 93 -8.08 -15.07 12.32
N ASP A 94 -8.19 -15.35 13.62
CA ASP A 94 -7.27 -16.24 14.31
C ASP A 94 -7.26 -17.65 13.71
N TYR A 95 -8.37 -18.14 13.16
CA TYR A 95 -8.51 -19.45 12.52
C TYR A 95 -7.64 -19.65 11.25
N GLU A 96 -7.04 -18.59 10.70
CA GLU A 96 -6.08 -18.60 9.59
C GLU A 96 -4.70 -18.06 10.00
N ALA A 97 -4.46 -17.95 11.32
CA ALA A 97 -3.21 -17.49 11.90
C ALA A 97 -2.41 -18.59 12.60
N LEU A 98 -1.07 -18.48 12.65
CA LEU A 98 -0.27 -19.38 13.51
C LEU A 98 -0.40 -19.03 15.00
N GLY A 99 -0.54 -17.74 15.30
CA GLY A 99 -0.66 -17.26 16.66
C GLY A 99 -1.39 -15.93 16.79
N VAL A 100 -1.83 -15.67 18.01
CA VAL A 100 -2.39 -14.40 18.47
C VAL A 100 -1.38 -13.75 19.41
N ALA A 101 -0.91 -12.56 19.11
CA ALA A 101 -0.03 -11.79 19.98
C ALA A 101 -0.79 -11.37 21.23
N LEU A 102 -0.18 -11.55 22.40
CA LEU A 102 -0.71 -11.04 23.67
C LEU A 102 -0.09 -9.65 23.95
N ALA A 103 -0.16 -8.80 22.93
CA ALA A 103 0.44 -7.48 22.85
C ALA A 103 -0.32 -6.62 21.83
N LYS A 104 -0.30 -5.29 22.01
CA LYS A 104 -0.85 -4.37 21.00
C LYS A 104 0.12 -4.25 19.80
N PRO A 105 -0.38 -4.24 18.56
CA PRO A 105 0.44 -3.94 17.38
C PRO A 105 1.25 -2.65 17.50
N SER A 106 0.70 -1.57 18.08
CA SER A 106 1.43 -0.32 18.33
C SER A 106 2.63 -0.48 19.27
N ASP A 107 2.53 -1.33 20.30
CA ASP A 107 3.66 -1.63 21.19
C ASP A 107 4.78 -2.37 20.45
N ILE A 108 4.42 -3.26 19.51
CA ILE A 108 5.40 -3.93 18.63
C ILE A 108 6.06 -2.92 17.69
N ALA A 109 5.29 -1.98 17.14
CA ALA A 109 5.81 -0.90 16.31
C ALA A 109 6.83 -0.05 17.08
N HIS A 110 6.45 0.44 18.26
CA HIS A 110 7.34 1.22 19.12
C HIS A 110 8.61 0.45 19.52
N ALA A 111 8.49 -0.86 19.77
CA ALA A 111 9.64 -1.71 20.06
C ALA A 111 10.60 -1.82 18.86
N LEU A 112 10.09 -1.96 17.64
CA LEU A 112 10.90 -2.00 16.42
C LEU A 112 11.59 -0.66 16.16
N GLU A 113 10.88 0.45 16.35
CA GLU A 113 11.45 1.80 16.23
C GLU A 113 12.52 2.07 17.28
N ALA A 114 12.32 1.61 18.51
CA ALA A 114 13.30 1.76 19.60
C ALA A 114 14.64 1.08 19.26
N ILE A 115 14.64 -0.06 18.56
CA ILE A 115 15.87 -0.74 18.10
C ILE A 115 16.46 -0.12 16.81
N GLY A 116 15.91 1.01 16.36
CA GLY A 116 16.38 1.79 15.23
C GLY A 116 15.85 1.34 13.87
N MET A 117 14.72 0.63 13.80
CA MET A 117 14.05 0.35 12.53
C MET A 117 13.19 1.55 12.12
N PRO A 118 13.43 2.18 10.96
CA PRO A 118 12.56 3.25 10.50
C PRO A 118 11.20 2.67 10.08
N ARG A 119 10.13 3.39 10.43
CA ARG A 119 8.77 3.03 10.01
C ARG A 119 8.67 3.07 8.49
N GLY A 120 8.19 1.97 7.91
CA GLY A 120 7.93 1.83 6.49
C GLY A 120 6.58 2.40 6.08
N ARG A 121 5.99 1.80 5.03
CA ARG A 121 4.62 2.05 4.60
C ARG A 121 4.01 0.78 3.98
N PRO A 122 2.78 0.40 4.38
CA PRO A 122 2.10 -0.75 3.80
C PRO A 122 1.59 -0.44 2.38
N VAL A 123 1.20 -1.50 1.66
CA VAL A 123 0.50 -1.36 0.38
C VAL A 123 -0.84 -0.65 0.61
N GLN A 124 -1.11 0.40 -0.16
CA GLN A 124 -2.33 1.18 -0.11
C GLN A 124 -2.83 1.41 -1.53
N THR A 125 -3.71 0.53 -2.00
CA THR A 125 -4.22 0.54 -3.38
C THR A 125 -4.94 1.83 -3.74
N ARG A 126 -5.71 2.40 -2.80
CA ARG A 126 -6.39 3.71 -2.98
C ARG A 126 -5.44 4.88 -3.17
N ALA A 127 -4.23 4.77 -2.62
CA ALA A 127 -3.16 5.76 -2.78
C ALA A 127 -2.16 5.37 -3.89
N PHE A 128 -2.47 4.34 -4.69
CA PHE A 128 -1.61 3.79 -5.74
C PHE A 128 -0.22 3.33 -5.26
N ASN A 129 -0.12 2.91 -4.00
CA ASN A 129 1.09 2.31 -3.45
C ASN A 129 0.94 0.79 -3.50
N PHE A 130 1.61 0.14 -4.46
CA PHE A 130 1.46 -1.30 -4.71
C PHE A 130 2.63 -2.15 -4.19
N TRP A 131 3.63 -1.50 -3.59
CA TRP A 131 4.82 -2.13 -3.07
C TRP A 131 4.93 -1.92 -1.56
N PRO A 132 5.22 -2.97 -0.76
CA PRO A 132 5.56 -2.78 0.64
C PRO A 132 6.89 -2.03 0.73
N LYS A 133 6.92 -0.95 1.50
CA LYS A 133 8.11 -0.12 1.71
C LYS A 133 8.56 -0.26 3.15
N GLY A 134 9.85 -0.52 3.37
CA GLY A 134 10.40 -0.60 4.73
C GLY A 134 11.70 -1.36 4.79
N GLU A 135 12.38 -1.32 5.92
CA GLU A 135 13.58 -2.12 6.15
C GLU A 135 13.21 -3.59 6.44
N ARG A 136 14.18 -4.49 6.31
CA ARG A 136 13.95 -5.94 6.43
C ARG A 136 14.22 -6.47 7.83
N LEU A 137 13.38 -7.41 8.23
CA LEU A 137 13.46 -8.14 9.49
C LEU A 137 13.69 -9.63 9.20
N VAL A 138 14.53 -10.26 10.01
CA VAL A 138 14.59 -11.71 10.16
C VAL A 138 13.68 -12.11 11.31
N PHE A 139 12.81 -13.07 11.05
CA PHE A 139 11.81 -13.58 11.98
C PHE A 139 12.09 -15.04 12.36
N THR A 140 12.10 -15.29 13.67
CA THR A 140 12.22 -16.64 14.26
C THR A 140 11.23 -16.83 15.41
N MET A 141 11.02 -18.08 15.81
CA MET A 141 10.13 -18.44 16.91
C MET A 141 10.79 -19.41 17.87
N ARG A 142 10.40 -19.39 19.16
CA ARG A 142 10.78 -20.42 20.14
C ARG A 142 9.69 -20.60 21.20
N PRO A 143 9.64 -21.74 21.92
CA PRO A 143 8.72 -21.92 23.03
C PRO A 143 8.92 -20.85 24.12
N PHE A 144 7.83 -20.42 24.77
CA PHE A 144 7.87 -19.38 25.79
C PHE A 144 8.75 -19.72 26.99
N ALA A 145 8.81 -21.00 27.37
CA ALA A 145 9.66 -21.50 28.45
C ALA A 145 11.17 -21.49 28.11
N GLY A 146 11.54 -21.17 26.87
CA GLY A 146 12.90 -21.24 26.35
C GLY A 146 13.12 -22.47 25.45
N GLY A 147 14.23 -22.45 24.70
CA GLY A 147 14.55 -23.46 23.70
C GLY A 147 15.28 -22.83 22.49
N PRO A 148 15.68 -23.65 21.51
CA PRO A 148 16.31 -23.15 20.29
C PRO A 148 15.32 -22.30 19.48
N GLU A 149 15.83 -21.22 18.88
CA GLU A 149 15.08 -20.48 17.88
C GLU A 149 14.94 -21.30 16.59
N GLN A 150 13.76 -21.26 16.01
CA GLN A 150 13.42 -21.93 14.77
C GLN A 150 12.95 -20.91 13.72
N PRO A 151 13.34 -21.08 12.45
CA PRO A 151 12.82 -20.27 11.36
C PRO A 151 11.32 -20.49 11.17
N ILE A 152 10.57 -19.49 10.69
CA ILE A 152 9.15 -19.66 10.35
C ILE A 152 8.92 -20.75 9.30
N GLY A 153 9.91 -20.96 8.43
CA GLY A 153 9.95 -22.05 7.47
C GLY A 153 9.84 -23.46 8.06
N ALA A 154 10.05 -23.62 9.38
CA ALA A 154 9.82 -24.89 10.09
C ALA A 154 8.32 -25.16 10.36
N PHE A 155 7.50 -24.10 10.35
CA PHE A 155 6.07 -24.14 10.66
C PHE A 155 5.18 -23.79 9.47
N VAL A 156 5.73 -23.12 8.44
CA VAL A 156 4.99 -22.71 7.23
C VAL A 156 5.74 -23.10 5.98
N SER A 157 5.02 -23.71 5.05
CA SER A 157 5.48 -24.04 3.71
C SER A 157 4.97 -23.03 2.68
N ASP A 158 5.75 -22.78 1.64
CA ASP A 158 5.38 -22.02 0.44
C ASP A 158 5.21 -23.00 -0.72
N GLN A 159 3.96 -23.26 -1.09
CA GLN A 159 3.59 -24.23 -2.13
C GLN A 159 4.07 -23.80 -3.52
N GLN A 160 4.17 -22.50 -3.77
CA GLN A 160 4.62 -22.00 -5.08
C GLN A 160 6.13 -22.22 -5.29
N ARG A 161 6.91 -22.12 -4.21
CA ARG A 161 8.37 -22.37 -4.24
C ARG A 161 8.77 -23.82 -3.96
N GLY A 162 7.81 -24.67 -3.58
CA GLY A 162 8.08 -26.08 -3.25
C GLY A 162 8.95 -26.26 -2.00
N GLY A 163 8.88 -25.33 -1.04
CA GLY A 163 9.80 -25.28 0.10
C GLY A 163 9.27 -24.53 1.31
N SER A 164 10.16 -24.19 2.23
CA SER A 164 9.84 -23.40 3.42
C SER A 164 9.53 -21.94 3.11
N MET A 165 8.65 -21.32 3.90
CA MET A 165 8.43 -19.88 3.86
C MET A 165 9.73 -19.11 4.17
N THR A 166 9.86 -17.91 3.57
CA THR A 166 10.92 -16.96 3.91
C THR A 166 10.85 -16.54 5.38
N ASN A 167 12.02 -16.37 6.02
CA ASN A 167 12.11 -15.74 7.34
C ASN A 167 12.35 -14.23 7.26
N ILE A 168 12.46 -13.69 6.05
CA ILE A 168 12.69 -12.27 5.80
C ILE A 168 11.36 -11.60 5.50
N PHE A 169 11.06 -10.54 6.25
CA PHE A 169 9.85 -9.73 6.15
C PHE A 169 10.20 -8.23 6.08
N THR A 170 9.22 -7.41 5.71
CA THR A 170 9.32 -5.95 5.64
C THR A 170 8.64 -5.33 6.85
N TYR A 171 9.32 -4.46 7.58
CA TYR A 171 8.65 -3.62 8.56
C TYR A 171 7.94 -2.45 7.86
N VAL A 172 6.62 -2.56 7.69
CA VAL A 172 5.80 -1.56 6.98
C VAL A 172 5.09 -0.60 7.94
N GLY A 173 5.00 -0.93 9.23
CA GLY A 173 4.59 0.01 10.27
C GLY A 173 3.09 0.18 10.48
N SER A 174 2.22 -0.45 9.69
CA SER A 174 0.76 -0.22 9.67
C SER A 174 0.39 1.23 9.28
N VAL A 175 -0.90 1.55 9.37
CA VAL A 175 -1.46 2.89 9.13
C VAL A 175 -1.69 3.56 10.49
N TRP A 176 -1.32 4.84 10.57
CA TRP A 176 -1.47 5.65 11.77
C TRP A 176 -2.34 6.85 11.46
N GLN A 177 -3.31 7.13 12.32
CA GLN A 177 -4.17 8.30 12.23
C GLN A 177 -3.48 9.53 12.84
N ASP A 178 -4.03 10.72 12.61
CA ASP A 178 -3.49 11.98 13.10
C ASP A 178 -3.44 12.09 14.64
N ASP A 179 -4.29 11.33 15.34
CA ASP A 179 -4.31 11.24 16.81
C ASP A 179 -3.31 10.20 17.37
N ASN A 180 -2.43 9.67 16.50
CA ASN A 180 -1.44 8.65 16.80
C ASN A 180 -2.04 7.29 17.21
N THR A 181 -3.27 7.00 16.80
CA THR A 181 -3.83 5.64 16.86
C THR A 181 -3.32 4.79 15.69
N CYS A 182 -2.99 3.54 15.99
CA CYS A 182 -2.56 2.54 15.00
C CYS A 182 -3.78 1.74 14.53
N GLU A 183 -4.04 1.70 13.23
CA GLU A 183 -5.22 1.01 12.67
C GLU A 183 -5.26 -0.48 13.07
N ALA A 184 -4.10 -1.14 13.12
CA ALA A 184 -4.00 -2.54 13.54
C ALA A 184 -4.40 -2.79 15.01
N ASP A 185 -4.44 -1.77 15.87
CA ASP A 185 -4.87 -1.92 17.26
C ASP A 185 -6.41 -2.01 17.38
N GLU A 186 -7.14 -1.42 16.45
CA GLU A 186 -8.59 -1.19 16.57
C GLU A 186 -9.40 -1.92 15.51
N GLU A 187 -8.84 -2.15 14.32
CA GLU A 187 -9.56 -2.72 13.20
C GLU A 187 -9.17 -4.18 12.93
N THR A 188 -10.18 -5.03 12.75
CA THR A 188 -10.00 -6.37 12.18
C THR A 188 -9.38 -6.27 10.79
N PRO A 189 -8.34 -7.07 10.47
CA PRO A 189 -7.94 -8.28 11.16
C PRO A 189 -6.86 -8.11 12.24
N GLY A 190 -6.52 -6.89 12.67
CA GLY A 190 -5.47 -6.66 13.66
C GLY A 190 -4.13 -7.25 13.24
N SER A 191 -3.81 -7.14 11.94
CA SER A 191 -2.71 -7.88 11.32
C SER A 191 -1.35 -7.41 11.82
N ILE A 192 -0.53 -8.33 12.36
CA ILE A 192 0.84 -8.02 12.79
C ILE A 192 1.84 -8.52 11.76
N ILE A 193 1.77 -9.80 11.37
CA ILE A 193 2.61 -10.38 10.31
C ILE A 193 1.70 -11.07 9.29
N SER A 194 1.60 -10.52 8.08
CA SER A 194 0.74 -11.06 7.02
C SER A 194 1.51 -11.88 5.97
N CYS A 195 0.83 -12.87 5.40
CA CYS A 195 1.30 -13.65 4.25
C CYS A 195 0.82 -13.06 2.91
N TYR A 196 0.23 -11.87 2.91
CA TYR A 196 -0.02 -11.04 1.73
C TYR A 196 0.09 -9.56 2.09
N ASN A 197 0.06 -8.66 1.10
CA ASN A 197 0.12 -7.23 1.41
C ASN A 197 -1.23 -6.71 1.91
N ALA A 198 -1.49 -6.92 3.20
CA ALA A 198 -2.67 -6.41 3.89
C ALA A 198 -2.49 -4.90 4.20
N PRO A 199 -3.48 -4.03 3.91
CA PRO A 199 -3.31 -2.57 4.00
C PRO A 199 -2.93 -2.02 5.38
N SER A 200 -3.33 -2.69 6.45
CA SER A 200 -3.10 -2.28 7.84
C SER A 200 -2.10 -3.17 8.58
N THR A 201 -1.36 -4.05 7.90
CA THR A 201 -0.39 -4.93 8.59
C THR A 201 0.81 -4.16 9.13
N LEU A 202 1.39 -4.63 10.23
CA LEU A 202 2.63 -4.07 10.78
C LEU A 202 3.88 -4.54 10.04
N ILE A 203 3.88 -5.82 9.64
CA ILE A 203 5.00 -6.53 9.04
C ILE A 203 4.48 -7.34 7.85
N ASP A 204 5.08 -7.10 6.69
CA ASP A 204 4.60 -7.60 5.40
C ASP A 204 5.64 -8.50 4.72
N LEU A 205 5.25 -9.19 3.65
CA LEU A 205 6.20 -9.89 2.78
C LEU A 205 7.15 -8.89 2.07
N PRO A 206 8.34 -9.34 1.64
CA PRO A 206 9.33 -8.47 0.98
C PRO A 206 9.03 -8.14 -0.49
N TYR A 207 7.89 -8.60 -1.01
CA TYR A 207 7.46 -8.47 -2.39
C TYR A 207 5.95 -8.22 -2.49
N ALA A 208 5.51 -7.73 -3.65
CA ALA A 208 4.10 -7.49 -3.93
C ALA A 208 3.33 -8.82 -4.15
N ILE A 209 2.25 -9.02 -3.41
CA ILE A 209 1.34 -10.16 -3.54
C ILE A 209 -0.05 -9.79 -2.97
N THR A 210 -1.08 -10.03 -3.77
CA THR A 210 -2.48 -9.82 -3.37
C THR A 210 -2.98 -11.01 -2.55
N GLN A 211 -4.05 -10.81 -1.76
CA GLN A 211 -4.68 -11.90 -1.02
C GLN A 211 -5.08 -13.07 -1.94
N ASN A 212 -5.71 -12.77 -3.08
CA ASN A 212 -6.10 -13.79 -4.06
C ASN A 212 -4.90 -14.59 -4.59
N ALA A 213 -3.74 -13.96 -4.77
CA ALA A 213 -2.53 -14.64 -5.22
C ALA A 213 -1.84 -15.44 -4.08
N ALA A 214 -2.04 -15.06 -2.82
CA ALA A 214 -1.53 -15.77 -1.66
C ALA A 214 -2.44 -16.93 -1.21
N TYR A 215 -3.70 -16.93 -1.61
CA TYR A 215 -4.68 -17.93 -1.18
C TYR A 215 -4.22 -19.35 -1.51
N GLY A 216 -4.12 -20.20 -0.47
CA GLY A 216 -3.63 -21.58 -0.59
C GLY A 216 -2.13 -21.74 -0.85
N ARG A 217 -1.36 -20.65 -0.96
CA ARG A 217 0.10 -20.69 -1.16
C ARG A 217 0.86 -21.03 0.12
N PHE A 218 0.44 -20.46 1.25
CA PHE A 218 1.13 -20.64 2.53
C PHE A 218 0.35 -21.58 3.42
N LEU A 219 0.94 -22.73 3.75
CA LEU A 219 0.27 -23.78 4.52
C LEU A 219 1.08 -24.15 5.76
N ALA A 220 0.40 -24.38 6.88
CA ALA A 220 1.04 -24.89 8.09
C ALA A 220 1.69 -26.25 7.82
N HIS A 221 2.93 -26.40 8.25
CA HIS A 221 3.77 -27.55 8.01
C HIS A 221 4.62 -27.87 9.24
N GLY A 222 5.33 -29.00 9.23
CA GLY A 222 6.18 -29.42 10.34
C GLY A 222 5.37 -29.93 11.53
N THR A 223 5.90 -29.70 12.74
CA THR A 223 5.23 -30.08 13.99
C THR A 223 4.17 -29.02 14.31
N PRO A 224 2.88 -29.38 14.43
CA PRO A 224 1.85 -28.42 14.77
C PRO A 224 2.13 -27.73 16.11
N LEU A 225 1.91 -26.42 16.16
CA LEU A 225 1.93 -25.69 17.42
C LEU A 225 0.74 -26.14 18.25
N GLN A 226 0.96 -26.49 19.53
CA GLN A 226 -0.14 -26.90 20.39
C GLN A 226 -1.06 -25.70 20.66
N LYS A 227 -2.37 -25.90 20.50
CA LYS A 227 -3.38 -24.87 20.79
C LYS A 227 -3.21 -24.29 22.21
N GLU A 228 -3.27 -22.96 22.28
CA GLU A 228 -3.11 -22.12 23.46
C GLU A 228 -1.76 -22.31 24.19
N SER A 229 -0.73 -22.82 23.50
CA SER A 229 0.63 -22.80 24.03
C SER A 229 1.28 -21.45 23.78
N LEU A 230 2.12 -20.99 24.72
CA LEU A 230 2.82 -19.71 24.60
C LEU A 230 4.13 -19.86 23.82
N TRP A 231 4.39 -18.88 22.96
CA TRP A 231 5.57 -18.77 22.11
C TRP A 231 6.15 -17.36 22.14
N GLN A 232 7.45 -17.28 21.87
CA GLN A 232 8.16 -16.02 21.63
C GLN A 232 8.41 -15.88 20.13
N PHE A 233 7.96 -14.76 19.58
CA PHE A 233 8.11 -14.30 18.21
C PHE A 233 9.24 -13.27 18.20
N ILE A 234 10.34 -13.59 17.53
CA ILE A 234 11.60 -12.85 17.67
C ILE A 234 11.94 -12.19 16.34
N LEU A 235 12.12 -10.87 16.38
CA LEU A 235 12.34 -10.01 15.24
C LEU A 235 13.70 -9.32 15.37
N ARG A 236 14.51 -9.39 14.32
CA ARG A 236 15.81 -8.70 14.25
C ARG A 236 15.97 -7.99 12.92
N PRO A 237 16.58 -6.80 12.86
CA PRO A 237 17.00 -6.21 11.61
C PRO A 237 17.86 -7.18 10.83
N GLU A 238 17.57 -7.37 9.55
CA GLU A 238 18.37 -8.27 8.71
C GLU A 238 19.80 -7.76 8.53
N LEU A 239 19.96 -6.43 8.49
CA LEU A 239 21.25 -5.77 8.32
C LEU A 239 21.78 -5.19 9.65
N PRO A 240 23.12 -5.19 9.83
CA PRO A 240 23.77 -4.45 10.92
C PRO A 240 23.42 -2.96 10.90
N ALA A 241 23.49 -2.28 12.05
CA ALA A 241 23.09 -0.87 12.16
C ALA A 241 23.94 0.08 11.31
N ALA A 242 25.19 -0.31 11.02
CA ALA A 242 26.12 0.48 10.20
C ALA A 242 25.95 0.24 8.69
N ALA A 243 25.13 -0.73 8.27
CA ALA A 243 24.88 -0.99 6.87
C ALA A 243 24.04 0.14 6.24
N PRO A 244 24.23 0.45 4.95
CA PRO A 244 23.35 1.37 4.26
C PRO A 244 21.90 0.84 4.26
N PRO A 245 20.88 1.72 4.35
CA PRO A 245 19.49 1.30 4.35
C PRO A 245 19.14 0.63 3.03
N ARG A 246 18.29 -0.40 3.07
CA ARG A 246 17.79 -1.05 1.86
C ARG A 246 16.93 -0.09 1.08
N VAL A 247 16.02 0.63 1.74
CA VAL A 247 15.08 1.52 1.07
C VAL A 247 15.81 2.79 0.59
N VAL A 248 15.64 3.12 -0.68
CA VAL A 248 16.16 4.35 -1.28
C VAL A 248 15.00 5.10 -1.90
N SER A 249 14.63 6.25 -1.36
CA SER A 249 13.60 7.08 -1.99
C SER A 249 14.25 7.97 -3.03
N ILE A 250 13.74 7.94 -4.27
CA ILE A 250 14.24 8.68 -5.41
C ILE A 250 13.10 9.53 -5.95
N GLU A 251 13.33 10.83 -6.07
CA GLU A 251 12.42 11.71 -6.79
C GLU A 251 12.94 11.94 -8.20
N VAL A 252 12.06 11.82 -9.18
CA VAL A 252 12.35 12.08 -10.58
C VAL A 252 11.34 13.11 -11.09
N LYS A 253 11.85 14.22 -11.62
CA LYS A 253 11.05 15.23 -12.32
C LYS A 253 11.37 15.17 -13.81
N VAL A 254 10.32 15.04 -14.61
CA VAL A 254 10.36 15.10 -16.08
C VAL A 254 10.00 16.52 -16.48
N VAL A 255 10.91 17.20 -17.18
CA VAL A 255 10.74 18.58 -17.63
C VAL A 255 11.03 18.70 -19.12
N PRO A 256 10.54 19.74 -19.82
CA PRO A 256 11.01 20.05 -21.16
C PRO A 256 12.53 20.30 -21.17
N ALA A 257 13.22 19.86 -22.22
CA ALA A 257 14.61 20.20 -22.45
C ALA A 257 14.81 21.73 -22.55
N ALA A 258 15.98 22.21 -22.16
CA ALA A 258 16.28 23.63 -22.17
C ALA A 258 16.19 24.23 -23.57
N ASN A 259 15.68 25.47 -23.67
CA ASN A 259 15.57 26.26 -24.90
C ASN A 259 14.63 25.72 -25.98
N LEU A 260 13.67 24.86 -25.60
CA LEU A 260 12.59 24.48 -26.51
C LEU A 260 11.74 25.70 -26.90
N GLN A 261 11.56 25.90 -28.20
CA GLN A 261 10.73 26.96 -28.77
C GLN A 261 9.26 26.54 -28.91
N ALA A 262 8.98 25.24 -28.81
CA ALA A 262 7.66 24.63 -28.89
C ALA A 262 7.49 23.63 -27.72
N PRO A 263 6.25 23.24 -27.36
CA PRO A 263 6.00 22.20 -26.37
C PRO A 263 6.75 20.90 -26.72
N ALA A 264 7.25 20.18 -25.71
CA ALA A 264 8.02 18.97 -25.89
C ALA A 264 7.20 17.90 -26.65
N ALA A 265 7.62 17.52 -27.86
CA ALA A 265 6.82 16.70 -28.78
C ALA A 265 7.09 15.18 -28.64
N GLY A 266 7.99 14.80 -27.73
CA GLY A 266 8.30 13.40 -27.42
C GLY A 266 9.53 13.29 -26.50
N LEU A 267 9.98 12.06 -26.27
CA LEU A 267 11.06 11.68 -25.34
C LEU A 267 12.38 12.44 -25.58
N ALA A 268 12.71 12.74 -26.84
CA ALA A 268 13.94 13.45 -27.22
C ALA A 268 13.95 14.92 -26.75
N ASP A 269 12.77 15.48 -26.49
CA ASP A 269 12.59 16.86 -26.03
C ASP A 269 12.50 16.94 -24.49
N LEU A 270 12.87 15.87 -23.77
CA LEU A 270 12.77 15.80 -22.33
C LEU A 270 14.14 15.92 -21.66
N ALA A 271 14.14 16.61 -20.53
CA ALA A 271 15.21 16.58 -19.57
C ALA A 271 14.70 15.94 -18.28
N TRP A 272 15.58 15.16 -17.65
CA TRP A 272 15.27 14.46 -16.41
C TRP A 272 16.07 15.11 -15.27
N GLN A 273 15.38 15.34 -14.16
CA GLN A 273 15.99 15.83 -12.93
C GLN A 273 15.71 14.80 -11.85
N TRP A 274 16.71 14.43 -11.07
CA TRP A 274 16.48 13.44 -10.01
C TRP A 274 17.33 13.72 -8.78
N SER A 275 16.85 13.18 -7.64
CA SER A 275 17.56 13.25 -6.37
C SER A 275 17.20 12.06 -5.48
N VAL A 276 18.12 11.69 -4.58
CA VAL A 276 17.87 10.68 -3.54
C VAL A 276 17.42 11.40 -2.27
N VAL A 277 16.20 11.12 -1.82
CA VAL A 277 15.52 11.88 -0.74
C VAL A 277 15.89 11.40 0.67
N ASN A 278 16.62 10.29 0.81
CA ASN A 278 17.02 9.76 2.13
C ASN A 278 18.43 9.15 2.10
N HIS A 279 19.47 9.98 2.02
CA HIS A 279 20.83 9.55 2.30
C HIS A 279 21.16 9.87 3.77
N PRO A 280 21.28 8.89 4.69
CA PRO A 280 21.87 9.18 5.99
C PRO A 280 23.31 9.64 5.77
N LYS A 281 23.70 10.75 6.41
CA LYS A 281 25.10 11.14 6.53
C LYS A 281 25.83 10.07 7.35
N SER A 282 26.93 9.55 6.84
CA SER A 282 27.87 8.80 7.68
C SER A 282 28.36 9.73 8.80
N ALA A 283 28.20 9.33 10.06
CA ALA A 283 28.55 10.12 11.25
C ALA A 283 30.06 10.37 11.43
N THR A 284 30.91 9.93 10.49
CA THR A 284 32.37 10.03 10.58
C THR A 284 33.00 11.14 9.75
N ASP A 285 32.26 11.87 8.91
CA ASP A 285 32.85 12.90 8.06
C ASP A 285 32.54 14.32 8.56
N LYS A 286 33.40 14.83 9.45
CA LYS A 286 33.35 16.23 9.93
C LYS A 286 33.94 17.23 8.93
N SER A 287 34.24 16.83 7.70
CA SER A 287 34.93 17.68 6.72
C SER A 287 34.06 18.21 5.59
N GLN A 288 32.75 17.97 5.59
CA GLN A 288 31.85 18.52 4.56
C GLN A 288 30.57 19.08 5.18
N SER A 289 30.48 20.40 5.22
CA SER A 289 29.19 21.09 5.17
C SER A 289 28.40 20.50 4.00
N ALA A 290 27.18 20.03 4.26
CA ALA A 290 26.31 19.40 3.27
C ALA A 290 26.40 20.10 1.90
N PRO A 291 26.48 19.39 0.77
CA PRO A 291 25.68 19.82 -0.35
C PRO A 291 24.21 19.51 -0.01
N ALA A 292 23.33 20.45 -0.34
CA ALA A 292 21.93 20.16 -0.59
C ALA A 292 21.80 18.93 -1.52
N ASN A 293 20.62 18.28 -1.56
CA ASN A 293 20.21 17.32 -2.60
C ASN A 293 21.21 17.26 -3.77
N GLU A 294 21.84 16.12 -4.04
CA GLU A 294 22.55 15.92 -5.30
C GLU A 294 21.52 15.97 -6.44
N ASN A 295 21.15 17.18 -6.80
CA ASN A 295 20.23 17.53 -7.85
C ASN A 295 21.01 17.37 -9.14
N HIS A 296 20.93 16.17 -9.70
CA HIS A 296 21.40 15.93 -11.05
C HIS A 296 20.40 16.60 -11.99
N LYS A 297 20.69 17.84 -12.37
CA LYS A 297 19.83 18.63 -13.25
C LYS A 297 20.13 18.30 -14.70
N ASN A 298 19.06 18.11 -15.48
CA ASN A 298 19.09 18.01 -16.94
C ASN A 298 19.99 16.87 -17.44
N THR A 299 19.63 15.65 -17.04
CA THR A 299 20.22 14.41 -17.54
C THR A 299 19.25 13.67 -18.45
N THR A 300 19.68 12.52 -18.95
CA THR A 300 18.88 11.56 -19.71
C THR A 300 18.43 10.41 -18.81
N PHE A 301 17.37 9.71 -19.19
CA PHE A 301 16.82 8.64 -18.36
C PHE A 301 17.79 7.46 -18.19
N ASP A 302 18.67 7.17 -19.16
CA ASP A 302 19.63 6.06 -19.06
C ASP A 302 20.61 6.23 -17.88
N VAL A 303 20.94 7.48 -17.51
CA VAL A 303 21.75 7.76 -16.32
C VAL A 303 21.01 7.36 -15.06
N ILE A 304 19.71 7.70 -14.96
CA ILE A 304 18.85 7.35 -13.83
C ILE A 304 18.66 5.83 -13.76
N ALA A 305 18.36 5.20 -14.89
CA ALA A 305 18.18 3.75 -14.98
C ALA A 305 19.45 3.00 -14.56
N LYS A 306 20.63 3.49 -14.95
CA LYS A 306 21.92 2.91 -14.54
C LYS A 306 22.13 2.98 -13.02
N GLU A 307 21.77 4.09 -12.39
CA GLU A 307 21.84 4.21 -10.93
C GLU A 307 20.86 3.25 -10.24
N ILE A 308 19.62 3.18 -10.72
CA ILE A 308 18.61 2.24 -10.20
C ILE A 308 19.11 0.80 -10.27
N MET A 309 19.70 0.41 -11.40
CA MET A 309 20.31 -0.92 -11.57
C MET A 309 21.49 -1.14 -10.62
N ALA A 310 22.31 -0.12 -10.36
CA ALA A 310 23.41 -0.21 -9.39
C ALA A 310 22.90 -0.41 -7.95
N LEU A 311 21.84 0.30 -7.56
CA LEU A 311 21.17 0.13 -6.27
C LEU A 311 20.58 -1.28 -6.13
N ALA A 312 19.85 -1.75 -7.14
CA ALA A 312 19.29 -3.10 -7.16
C ALA A 312 20.38 -4.18 -7.09
N ALA A 313 21.48 -4.03 -7.83
CA ALA A 313 22.63 -4.94 -7.75
C ALA A 313 23.29 -4.96 -6.36
N ALA A 314 23.23 -3.84 -5.63
CA ALA A 314 23.65 -3.74 -4.23
C ALA A 314 22.58 -4.23 -3.23
N SER A 315 21.53 -4.92 -3.70
CA SER A 315 20.39 -5.37 -2.87
C SER A 315 19.69 -4.23 -2.11
N ARG A 316 19.70 -3.02 -2.69
CA ARG A 316 18.91 -1.87 -2.25
C ARG A 316 17.67 -1.75 -3.12
N GLU A 317 16.64 -1.13 -2.57
CA GLU A 317 15.31 -1.06 -3.15
C GLU A 317 14.96 0.40 -3.47
N PRO A 318 15.14 0.82 -4.73
CA PRO A 318 14.78 2.17 -5.14
C PRO A 318 13.26 2.30 -5.27
N HIS A 319 12.70 3.21 -4.49
CA HIS A 319 11.31 3.64 -4.51
C HIS A 319 11.21 4.99 -5.22
N LEU A 320 10.48 5.05 -6.34
CA LEU A 320 10.44 6.21 -7.23
C LEU A 320 9.15 7.00 -7.08
N SER A 321 9.29 8.30 -6.83
CA SER A 321 8.23 9.30 -6.96
C SER A 321 8.45 10.13 -8.23
N LEU A 322 7.44 10.18 -9.10
CA LEU A 322 7.55 10.85 -10.40
C LEU A 322 6.72 12.14 -10.43
N TYR A 323 7.30 13.19 -11.01
CA TYR A 323 6.66 14.47 -11.23
C TYR A 323 6.74 14.81 -12.73
N PHE A 324 5.59 15.09 -13.34
CA PHE A 324 5.52 15.63 -14.69
C PHE A 324 5.34 17.14 -14.62
N ASP A 325 6.14 17.86 -15.39
CA ASP A 325 5.95 19.30 -15.57
C ASP A 325 4.75 19.56 -16.50
N ASP A 326 3.95 20.58 -16.17
CA ASP A 326 2.71 20.85 -16.92
C ASP A 326 2.97 21.34 -18.36
N ALA A 327 4.18 21.80 -18.64
CA ALA A 327 4.61 22.18 -19.98
C ALA A 327 4.85 20.99 -20.93
N LEU A 328 4.88 19.77 -20.41
CA LEU A 328 4.98 18.56 -21.23
C LEU A 328 3.72 18.38 -22.06
N THR A 329 3.85 17.85 -23.28
CA THR A 329 2.68 17.37 -24.02
C THR A 329 2.20 16.03 -23.47
N VAL A 330 0.93 15.71 -23.72
CA VAL A 330 0.35 14.39 -23.41
C VAL A 330 1.20 13.27 -24.01
N LYS A 331 1.60 13.41 -25.28
CA LYS A 331 2.48 12.45 -25.95
C LYS A 331 3.80 12.25 -25.20
N ALA A 332 4.48 13.35 -24.85
CA ALA A 332 5.77 13.26 -24.17
C ALA A 332 5.65 12.67 -22.76
N ALA A 333 4.57 12.99 -22.03
CA ALA A 333 4.27 12.38 -20.74
C ALA A 333 3.98 10.87 -20.86
N THR A 334 3.23 10.44 -21.88
CA THR A 334 2.99 9.02 -22.18
C THR A 334 4.27 8.27 -22.52
N GLU A 335 5.14 8.83 -23.37
CA GLU A 335 6.42 8.21 -23.71
C GLU A 335 7.36 8.12 -22.50
N ALA A 336 7.45 9.18 -21.69
CA ALA A 336 8.20 9.16 -20.44
C ALA A 336 7.64 8.13 -19.45
N ALA A 337 6.30 8.02 -19.34
CA ALA A 337 5.65 7.06 -18.48
C ALA A 337 5.97 5.62 -18.89
N ALA A 338 5.96 5.32 -20.20
CA ALA A 338 6.31 4.01 -20.73
C ALA A 338 7.76 3.61 -20.40
N VAL A 339 8.70 4.57 -20.51
CA VAL A 339 10.11 4.34 -20.21
C VAL A 339 10.36 4.07 -18.71
N VAL A 340 9.69 4.82 -17.82
CA VAL A 340 9.77 4.57 -16.37
C VAL A 340 9.11 3.24 -16.01
N LEU A 341 7.97 2.91 -16.63
CA LEU A 341 7.26 1.66 -16.36
C LEU A 341 8.08 0.42 -16.79
N ALA A 342 8.92 0.54 -17.81
CA ALA A 342 9.76 -0.55 -18.29
C ALA A 342 10.81 -1.04 -17.27
N ILE A 343 11.10 -0.23 -16.25
CA ILE A 343 12.01 -0.61 -15.15
C ILE A 343 11.28 -0.93 -13.84
N GLU A 344 9.93 -0.96 -13.82
CA GLU A 344 9.17 -1.34 -12.63
C GLU A 344 9.38 -2.84 -12.31
N GLY A 345 9.73 -3.17 -11.07
CA GLY A 345 9.78 -4.55 -10.59
C GLY A 345 10.75 -4.82 -9.45
N ASP A 346 10.82 -6.08 -9.00
CA ASP A 346 11.66 -6.52 -7.87
C ASP A 346 13.16 -6.26 -8.09
N ASN A 347 13.64 -6.35 -9.33
CA ASN A 347 15.04 -6.11 -9.70
C ASN A 347 15.26 -4.72 -10.34
N GLY A 348 14.27 -3.83 -10.22
CA GLY A 348 14.28 -2.49 -10.79
C GLY A 348 13.78 -1.47 -9.79
N ALA A 349 12.93 -0.56 -10.25
CA ALA A 349 12.28 0.45 -9.44
C ALA A 349 10.94 -0.04 -8.89
N ARG A 350 10.63 0.35 -7.65
CA ARG A 350 9.30 0.23 -7.06
C ARG A 350 8.61 1.59 -7.18
N LEU A 351 7.49 1.64 -7.90
CA LEU A 351 6.78 2.90 -8.10
C LEU A 351 5.98 3.27 -6.85
N GLU A 352 6.16 4.50 -6.39
CA GLU A 352 5.30 5.09 -5.38
C GLU A 352 4.02 5.63 -6.03
N GLY A 353 2.97 5.76 -5.21
CA GLY A 353 1.78 6.51 -5.57
C GLY A 353 2.11 7.96 -5.95
N PRO A 354 1.19 8.64 -6.65
CA PRO A 354 1.46 9.98 -7.17
C PRO A 354 1.70 10.97 -6.03
N PRO A 355 2.72 11.85 -6.17
CA PRO A 355 2.84 13.00 -5.29
C PRO A 355 1.60 13.90 -5.34
N PRO A 356 1.42 14.80 -4.36
CA PRO A 356 0.31 15.76 -4.39
C PRO A 356 0.24 16.52 -5.73
N ASN A 357 -0.98 16.65 -6.27
CA ASN A 357 -1.27 17.33 -7.55
C ASN A 357 -0.65 16.70 -8.81
N GLN A 358 -0.14 15.47 -8.71
CA GLN A 358 0.36 14.66 -9.82
C GLN A 358 -0.60 13.51 -10.13
N LEU A 359 -0.45 12.90 -11.30
CA LEU A 359 -1.17 11.69 -11.68
C LEU A 359 -0.29 10.46 -11.48
N PHE A 360 -0.91 9.33 -11.15
CA PHE A 360 -0.19 8.06 -11.11
C PHE A 360 0.34 7.71 -12.50
N LEU A 361 1.54 7.13 -12.60
CA LEU A 361 2.20 6.86 -13.87
C LEU A 361 1.30 6.19 -14.92
N LYS A 362 0.53 5.18 -14.47
CA LYS A 362 -0.35 4.38 -15.34
C LYS A 362 -1.58 5.15 -15.84
N ALA A 363 -1.83 6.36 -15.35
CA ALA A 363 -2.84 7.27 -15.91
C ALA A 363 -2.59 7.56 -17.40
N PHE A 364 -1.32 7.61 -17.83
CA PHE A 364 -0.92 7.88 -19.21
C PHE A 364 -0.87 6.62 -20.09
N MET A 365 -1.23 5.46 -19.53
CA MET A 365 -1.20 4.15 -20.21
C MET A 365 -2.58 3.45 -20.14
N PRO A 366 -3.69 4.11 -20.53
CA PRO A 366 -5.01 3.49 -20.46
C PRO A 366 -5.21 2.41 -21.53
N GLN A 367 -6.17 1.53 -21.26
CA GLN A 367 -6.65 0.56 -22.25
C GLN A 367 -7.29 1.29 -23.43
N GLN A 368 -6.98 0.88 -24.66
CA GLN A 368 -7.40 1.59 -25.87
C GLN A 368 -8.91 1.47 -26.08
N GLU A 369 -9.48 0.35 -25.67
CA GLU A 369 -10.89 -0.01 -25.72
C GLU A 369 -11.76 0.99 -24.96
N TRP A 370 -11.22 1.65 -23.93
CA TRP A 370 -11.96 2.66 -23.16
C TRP A 370 -12.30 3.92 -23.95
N ARG A 371 -11.80 4.09 -25.18
CA ARG A 371 -12.29 5.16 -26.07
C ARG A 371 -13.74 4.95 -26.46
N ASP A 372 -14.14 3.69 -26.60
CA ASP A 372 -15.46 3.28 -27.02
C ASP A 372 -16.34 3.01 -25.79
N ARG A 373 -17.41 3.80 -25.63
CA ARG A 373 -18.33 3.67 -24.48
C ARG A 373 -18.97 2.30 -24.40
N GLU A 374 -19.27 1.68 -25.54
CA GLU A 374 -19.94 0.37 -25.61
C GLU A 374 -19.04 -0.77 -25.14
N LYS A 375 -17.72 -0.57 -25.17
CA LYS A 375 -16.73 -1.56 -24.72
C LYS A 375 -16.37 -1.43 -23.24
N ARG A 376 -16.92 -0.44 -22.54
CA ARG A 376 -16.64 -0.23 -21.11
C ARG A 376 -17.64 -1.00 -20.27
N LEU A 377 -17.14 -1.64 -19.21
CA LEU A 377 -17.98 -2.27 -18.20
C LEU A 377 -18.78 -1.25 -17.36
N LEU A 378 -18.23 -0.06 -17.17
CA LEU A 378 -18.81 1.05 -16.41
C LEU A 378 -18.62 2.35 -17.18
N GLN A 379 -19.42 3.37 -16.90
CA GLN A 379 -19.31 4.69 -17.52
C GLN A 379 -18.72 5.76 -16.58
N PRO A 380 -17.38 5.93 -16.52
CA PRO A 380 -16.76 7.05 -15.83
C PRO A 380 -17.19 8.40 -16.41
N TYR A 381 -16.99 9.47 -15.64
CA TYR A 381 -17.10 10.82 -16.16
C TYR A 381 -16.00 11.07 -17.19
N GLU A 382 -16.29 11.94 -18.17
CA GLU A 382 -15.31 12.33 -19.19
C GLU A 382 -15.00 13.81 -19.09
N LEU A 383 -13.73 14.17 -19.32
CA LEU A 383 -13.30 15.51 -19.63
C LEU A 383 -12.78 15.49 -21.07
N ARG A 384 -13.41 16.24 -21.96
CA ARG A 384 -13.01 16.33 -23.38
C ARG A 384 -12.42 17.70 -23.67
N LEU A 385 -11.24 17.71 -24.29
CA LEU A 385 -10.57 18.90 -24.77
C LEU A 385 -10.46 18.82 -26.29
N GLU A 386 -10.96 19.86 -26.96
CA GLU A 386 -10.88 20.01 -28.41
C GLU A 386 -10.35 21.41 -28.72
N ARG A 387 -9.78 21.60 -29.92
CA ARG A 387 -9.47 22.94 -30.41
C ARG A 387 -10.66 23.48 -31.20
N ASP A 388 -11.09 24.71 -30.91
CA ASP A 388 -12.05 25.41 -31.75
C ASP A 388 -11.39 25.90 -33.06
N GLU A 389 -12.18 26.50 -33.96
CA GLU A 389 -11.70 27.03 -35.24
C GLU A 389 -10.60 28.10 -35.08
N ALA A 390 -10.56 28.78 -33.92
CA ALA A 390 -9.56 29.78 -33.57
C ALA A 390 -8.32 29.18 -32.86
N GLY A 391 -8.31 27.86 -32.62
CA GLY A 391 -7.23 27.14 -31.95
C GLY A 391 -7.27 27.18 -30.42
N ASN A 392 -8.31 27.76 -29.82
CA ASN A 392 -8.50 27.77 -28.37
C ASN A 392 -9.03 26.43 -27.86
N TRP A 393 -8.74 26.11 -26.60
CA TRP A 393 -9.26 24.92 -25.95
C TRP A 393 -10.74 25.07 -25.63
N LYS A 394 -11.58 24.30 -26.32
CA LYS A 394 -12.95 24.01 -25.92
C LYS A 394 -12.95 22.84 -24.94
N ARG A 395 -13.60 23.02 -23.79
CA ARG A 395 -13.61 22.06 -22.68
C ARG A 395 -15.03 21.60 -22.43
N THR A 396 -15.24 20.28 -22.38
CA THR A 396 -16.56 19.69 -22.11
C THR A 396 -16.43 18.64 -21.02
N PHE A 397 -17.16 18.82 -19.93
CA PHE A 397 -17.37 17.77 -18.94
C PHE A 397 -18.56 16.93 -19.38
N VAL A 398 -18.45 15.60 -19.31
CA VAL A 398 -19.52 14.68 -19.70
C VAL A 398 -19.87 13.80 -18.53
N TYR A 399 -21.09 13.98 -18.04
CA TYR A 399 -21.74 13.07 -17.10
C TYR A 399 -22.52 12.02 -17.89
N ILE A 400 -22.36 10.75 -17.54
CA ILE A 400 -23.07 9.64 -18.19
C ILE A 400 -23.92 8.97 -17.12
N HIS A 401 -25.24 9.03 -17.28
CA HIS A 401 -26.18 8.32 -16.41
C HIS A 401 -26.43 6.92 -16.98
N GLU A 402 -26.20 5.89 -16.17
CA GLU A 402 -26.57 4.50 -16.45
C GLU A 402 -27.96 4.20 -15.90
N ASP A 403 -28.92 3.89 -16.76
CA ASP A 403 -30.26 3.46 -16.36
C ASP A 403 -30.37 1.93 -16.49
N TRP A 404 -30.42 1.26 -15.33
CA TRP A 404 -30.53 -0.19 -15.18
C TRP A 404 -31.98 -0.64 -14.92
N SER A 405 -32.98 0.19 -15.24
CA SER A 405 -34.39 -0.11 -14.92
C SER A 405 -35.03 -1.20 -15.78
N ASP A 406 -34.40 -1.61 -16.89
CA ASP A 406 -34.87 -2.70 -17.75
C ASP A 406 -34.34 -4.07 -17.24
N PRO A 407 -35.19 -4.93 -16.65
CA PRO A 407 -34.76 -6.21 -16.12
C PRO A 407 -34.41 -7.25 -17.20
N ASP A 408 -34.82 -7.01 -18.46
CA ASP A 408 -34.56 -7.92 -19.58
C ASP A 408 -33.28 -7.53 -20.36
N SER A 409 -32.68 -6.38 -20.04
CA SER A 409 -31.43 -5.90 -20.64
C SER A 409 -30.21 -6.30 -19.79
N LEU A 410 -29.16 -6.77 -20.47
CA LEU A 410 -27.86 -7.00 -19.85
C LEU A 410 -27.00 -5.73 -19.80
N ASP A 411 -27.38 -4.70 -20.57
CA ASP A 411 -26.66 -3.43 -20.70
C ASP A 411 -27.53 -2.25 -20.21
N PRO A 412 -26.93 -1.24 -19.56
CA PRO A 412 -27.68 -0.07 -19.13
C PRO A 412 -28.01 0.82 -20.31
N LYS A 413 -29.16 1.49 -20.24
CA LYS A 413 -29.44 2.59 -21.15
C LYS A 413 -28.62 3.81 -20.75
N LEU A 414 -27.75 4.26 -21.63
CA LEU A 414 -26.87 5.40 -21.37
C LEU A 414 -27.51 6.73 -21.74
N THR A 415 -27.54 7.68 -20.80
CA THR A 415 -27.90 9.07 -21.06
C THR A 415 -26.67 9.96 -20.89
N VAL A 416 -26.18 10.49 -22.02
CA VAL A 416 -24.98 11.33 -22.07
C VAL A 416 -25.36 12.80 -21.89
N GLN A 417 -24.78 13.47 -20.91
CA GLN A 417 -25.07 14.86 -20.56
C GLN A 417 -23.78 15.71 -20.64
N PRO A 418 -23.50 16.33 -21.80
CA PRO A 418 -22.36 17.23 -21.95
C PRO A 418 -22.64 18.59 -21.30
N MET A 419 -21.63 19.14 -20.66
CA MET A 419 -21.61 20.48 -20.07
C MET A 419 -20.34 21.20 -20.51
N GLU A 420 -20.50 22.34 -21.17
CA GLU A 420 -19.36 23.20 -21.51
C GLU A 420 -18.75 23.80 -20.23
N ILE A 421 -17.43 23.75 -20.14
CA ILE A 421 -16.66 24.30 -19.01
C ILE A 421 -16.08 25.65 -19.45
N LYS A 422 -16.48 26.74 -18.79
CA LYS A 422 -15.90 28.07 -19.01
C LYS A 422 -14.77 28.33 -18.03
N ASP A 423 -14.97 27.96 -16.77
CA ASP A 423 -13.97 27.96 -15.71
C ASP A 423 -13.85 26.57 -15.10
N TRP A 424 -12.66 26.20 -14.63
CA TRP A 424 -12.46 24.92 -13.95
C TRP A 424 -13.35 24.73 -12.73
N SER A 425 -13.76 25.82 -12.07
CA SER A 425 -14.72 25.78 -10.98
C SER A 425 -16.09 25.21 -11.39
N ASP A 426 -16.48 25.33 -12.66
CA ASP A 426 -17.74 24.77 -13.18
C ASP A 426 -17.73 23.24 -13.06
N MET A 427 -16.60 22.62 -13.43
CA MET A 427 -16.41 21.18 -13.33
C MET A 427 -16.38 20.73 -11.87
N SER A 428 -15.63 21.42 -11.00
CA SER A 428 -15.56 21.04 -9.59
C SER A 428 -16.90 21.18 -8.88
N ALA A 429 -17.66 22.24 -9.19
CA ALA A 429 -19.00 22.43 -8.67
C ALA A 429 -19.93 21.30 -9.13
N LYS A 430 -19.86 20.94 -10.42
CA LYS A 430 -20.69 19.86 -10.95
C LYS A 430 -20.34 18.50 -10.34
N VAL A 431 -19.06 18.17 -10.21
CA VAL A 431 -18.60 16.93 -9.56
C VAL A 431 -19.03 16.89 -8.09
N THR A 432 -19.01 18.02 -7.38
CA THR A 432 -19.50 18.11 -6.00
C THR A 432 -21.00 17.89 -5.91
N GLU A 433 -21.77 18.42 -6.88
CA GLU A 433 -23.23 18.24 -6.96
C GLU A 433 -23.63 16.78 -7.22
N ILE A 434 -22.99 16.13 -8.19
CA ILE A 434 -23.35 14.77 -8.64
C ILE A 434 -22.66 13.65 -7.85
N GLY A 435 -21.61 13.98 -7.09
CA GLY A 435 -20.83 13.04 -6.30
C GLY A 435 -19.74 12.31 -7.11
N ALA A 436 -19.11 11.32 -6.48
CA ALA A 436 -17.97 10.62 -7.05
C ALA A 436 -18.31 9.62 -8.17
N GLY A 437 -19.57 9.16 -8.24
CA GLY A 437 -19.92 8.01 -9.08
C GLY A 437 -19.00 6.82 -8.78
N ILE A 438 -18.29 6.34 -9.80
CA ILE A 438 -17.27 5.27 -9.69
C ILE A 438 -15.86 5.79 -9.35
N GLY A 439 -15.71 7.07 -9.02
CA GLY A 439 -14.44 7.69 -8.62
C GLY A 439 -13.40 7.79 -9.74
N THR A 440 -13.84 7.77 -11.01
CA THR A 440 -12.96 7.73 -12.19
C THR A 440 -13.26 8.84 -13.18
N LEU A 441 -12.21 9.47 -13.73
CA LEU A 441 -12.28 10.46 -14.81
C LEU A 441 -11.46 10.00 -16.02
N LEU A 442 -12.07 9.97 -17.19
CA LEU A 442 -11.39 9.79 -18.47
C LEU A 442 -11.16 11.14 -19.14
N VAL A 443 -9.90 11.51 -19.37
CA VAL A 443 -9.54 12.77 -20.04
C VAL A 443 -9.20 12.47 -21.50
N PHE A 444 -10.04 12.92 -22.41
CA PHE A 444 -9.84 12.87 -23.85
C PHE A 444 -9.23 14.18 -24.31
N VAL A 445 -8.05 14.11 -24.91
CA VAL A 445 -7.25 15.30 -25.20
C VAL A 445 -6.28 15.02 -26.36
N PRO A 446 -6.03 15.99 -27.27
CA PRO A 446 -5.04 15.82 -28.33
C PRO A 446 -3.65 15.48 -27.79
N ALA A 447 -2.94 14.59 -28.48
CA ALA A 447 -1.60 14.15 -28.07
C ALA A 447 -0.57 15.31 -27.98
N ASP A 448 -0.75 16.37 -28.75
CA ASP A 448 0.09 17.58 -28.76
C ASP A 448 -0.28 18.60 -27.68
N ALA A 449 -1.39 18.41 -26.95
CA ALA A 449 -1.82 19.31 -25.91
C ALA A 449 -0.82 19.29 -24.74
N PRO A 450 -0.43 20.46 -24.19
CA PRO A 450 0.30 20.49 -22.95
C PRO A 450 -0.58 20.00 -21.79
N LEU A 451 0.01 19.36 -20.77
CA LEU A 451 -0.72 18.95 -19.57
C LEU A 451 -1.39 20.14 -18.88
N SER A 452 -0.77 21.33 -18.95
CA SER A 452 -1.34 22.60 -18.47
C SER A 452 -2.70 22.93 -19.09
N ALA A 453 -3.07 22.33 -20.22
CA ALA A 453 -4.37 22.54 -20.84
C ALA A 453 -5.54 22.00 -20.01
N PHE A 454 -5.31 21.02 -19.13
CA PHE A 454 -6.37 20.36 -18.34
C PHE A 454 -6.02 20.07 -16.87
N MET A 455 -4.74 20.04 -16.50
CA MET A 455 -4.32 19.59 -15.17
C MET A 455 -4.89 20.44 -14.03
N ASP A 456 -5.10 21.74 -14.24
CA ASP A 456 -5.73 22.62 -13.24
C ASP A 456 -7.16 22.17 -12.89
N GLY A 457 -7.96 21.79 -13.88
CA GLY A 457 -9.28 21.23 -13.64
C GLY A 457 -9.22 19.87 -12.97
N VAL A 458 -8.35 18.99 -13.47
CA VAL A 458 -8.12 17.65 -12.91
C VAL A 458 -7.77 17.71 -11.42
N ARG A 459 -6.86 18.60 -11.02
CA ARG A 459 -6.45 18.79 -9.62
C ARG A 459 -7.60 19.21 -8.71
N GLN A 460 -8.56 20.00 -9.21
CA GLN A 460 -9.71 20.44 -8.41
C GLN A 460 -10.68 19.29 -8.09
N VAL A 461 -10.72 18.25 -8.92
CA VAL A 461 -11.64 17.11 -8.74
C VAL A 461 -10.95 15.84 -8.25
N GLN A 462 -9.61 15.79 -8.23
CA GLN A 462 -8.84 14.58 -7.93
C GLN A 462 -9.17 13.95 -6.56
N LYS A 463 -9.58 14.74 -5.56
CA LYS A 463 -10.00 14.19 -4.26
C LYS A 463 -11.31 13.38 -4.35
N ILE A 464 -12.20 13.75 -5.28
CA ILE A 464 -13.51 13.11 -5.49
C ILE A 464 -13.38 12.02 -6.58
N LEU A 465 -12.55 12.25 -7.59
CA LEU A 465 -12.26 11.36 -8.72
C LEU A 465 -10.77 10.97 -8.72
N PRO A 466 -10.31 10.11 -7.79
CA PRO A 466 -8.90 9.81 -7.60
C PRO A 466 -8.27 9.00 -8.74
N THR A 467 -9.09 8.25 -9.48
CA THR A 467 -8.61 7.44 -10.61
C THR A 467 -8.76 8.23 -11.90
N ILE A 468 -7.65 8.61 -12.52
CA ILE A 468 -7.66 9.45 -13.72
C ILE A 468 -6.87 8.76 -14.81
N TYR A 469 -7.43 8.76 -16.03
CA TYR A 469 -6.78 8.21 -17.20
C TYR A 469 -6.77 9.24 -18.33
N ILE A 470 -5.64 9.37 -19.00
CA ILE A 470 -5.43 10.30 -20.11
C ILE A 470 -5.45 9.51 -21.41
N LEU A 471 -6.46 9.73 -22.25
CA LEU A 471 -6.63 9.13 -23.56
C LEU A 471 -6.26 10.17 -24.64
N PRO A 472 -5.08 10.04 -25.27
CA PRO A 472 -4.73 10.85 -26.42
C PRO A 472 -5.71 10.59 -27.57
N GLU A 473 -6.28 11.65 -28.15
CA GLU A 473 -7.09 11.65 -29.38
C GLU A 473 -6.31 12.16 -30.60
#